data_AF-A0A6L8G2R7-F1
#
_entry.id   AF-A0A6L8G2R7-F1
#
_cell.length_a   1.000
_cell.length_b   1.000
_cell.length_c   1.000
_cell.angle_alpha   90.00
_cell.angle_beta   90.00
_cell.angle_gamma   90.00
#
_symmetry.space_group_name_H-M   'P 1'
#
loop_
_entity.id
_entity.type
_entity.pdbx_description
1 polymer ?
#
loop_
_entity_poly.entity_id
_entity_poly.type
_entity_poly.pdbx_seq_one_letter_code
_entity_poly.pdbx_strand_id
1 'polypeptide(L)'
;MYEFVDDNDDQDELPDWTRRYHGPRVNTRQGIGLLTDSAVFPGIDENNDDLSDFNRNFNRIPDYAEPFLRFEVDPPDFLFGMDMNNNGVIDRFEDDSEADYPYKRGHRGYNTYVGVEIAPDINLMAGRLDERLLKTARENATTYLLLTASEKFPRYNLQLRLIVNPRKVADDIPEDVFLWVDTPGTFGESRFIRDQLVARDAFVNTTYIDVRYDRYISFTTKFKHEQYTQLGTAAEDLSNQRFLGVINKAQYPLHLRSWDLTLNWKQLYSNRVPADKGALQTSDLTEIFSLLAGREINRNMSFTAGVEYEIANNLGEQPEGFLEDGTTLVLAGQIANQSAYQGYALTTNVGLRWTREDLDSAPASAKLFTFISVFAGLGKDL
;
A
#
# COMPACT_ATOMS: atom_id res chain seq x y z
N MET A 1 -14.99 -18.50 -27.60
CA MET A 1 -13.76 -19.13 -27.08
C MET A 1 -14.01 -19.25 -25.59
N TYR A 2 -13.96 -20.48 -25.06
CA TYR A 2 -14.09 -20.75 -23.63
C TYR A 2 -12.67 -21.00 -23.11
N GLU A 3 -12.26 -20.29 -22.08
CA GLU A 3 -11.05 -20.59 -21.28
C GLU A 3 -11.39 -21.79 -20.37
N PHE A 4 -10.41 -22.64 -20.04
CA PHE A 4 -10.60 -23.76 -19.11
C PHE A 4 -10.16 -23.44 -17.68
N VAL A 5 -9.47 -22.31 -17.53
CA VAL A 5 -8.99 -21.74 -16.28
C VAL A 5 -9.55 -20.33 -16.25
N ASP A 6 -10.08 -19.94 -15.09
CA ASP A 6 -10.60 -18.59 -14.90
C ASP A 6 -9.43 -17.62 -14.68
N ASP A 7 -9.66 -16.37 -15.03
CA ASP A 7 -8.84 -15.21 -14.67
C ASP A 7 -9.39 -14.70 -13.34
N ASN A 8 -8.61 -14.78 -12.26
CA ASN A 8 -9.00 -14.43 -10.88
C ASN A 8 -7.75 -14.13 -10.02
N ASP A 9 -7.13 -12.98 -10.27
CA ASP A 9 -5.86 -12.55 -9.68
C ASP A 9 -5.99 -12.26 -8.16
N ASP A 10 -7.18 -11.88 -7.68
CA ASP A 10 -7.46 -11.60 -6.27
C ASP A 10 -8.07 -12.77 -5.48
N GLN A 11 -8.36 -13.88 -6.16
CA GLN A 11 -8.90 -15.12 -5.61
C GLN A 11 -10.28 -14.98 -4.93
N ASP A 12 -11.09 -14.03 -5.38
CA ASP A 12 -12.44 -13.82 -4.88
C ASP A 12 -13.46 -14.83 -5.48
N GLU A 13 -14.75 -14.57 -5.28
CA GLU A 13 -15.84 -15.41 -5.81
C GLU A 13 -16.24 -15.10 -7.27
N LEU A 14 -15.65 -14.07 -7.88
CA LEU A 14 -16.00 -13.47 -9.16
C LEU A 14 -14.80 -13.47 -10.11
N PRO A 15 -14.77 -14.33 -11.13
CA PRO A 15 -13.74 -14.26 -12.15
C PRO A 15 -13.61 -12.86 -12.81
N ASP A 16 -12.38 -12.41 -13.00
CA ASP A 16 -11.95 -11.13 -13.59
C ASP A 16 -12.20 -11.06 -15.11
N TRP A 17 -12.74 -12.13 -15.67
CA TRP A 17 -13.00 -12.34 -17.09
C TRP A 17 -14.13 -11.47 -17.71
N THR A 18 -14.17 -10.17 -17.51
CA THR A 18 -15.17 -9.33 -18.22
C THR A 18 -14.56 -8.40 -19.22
N ARG A 19 -14.75 -8.73 -20.51
CA ARG A 19 -14.39 -7.84 -21.60
C ARG A 19 -14.97 -6.46 -21.28
N ARG A 20 -14.18 -5.40 -21.40
CA ARG A 20 -14.48 -3.96 -21.14
C ARG A 20 -15.91 -3.41 -21.36
N TYR A 21 -16.82 -4.14 -22.02
CA TYR A 21 -18.24 -3.82 -22.22
C TYR A 21 -19.21 -5.03 -22.15
N HIS A 22 -18.75 -6.22 -21.77
CA HIS A 22 -19.49 -7.47 -21.70
C HIS A 22 -19.10 -8.27 -20.45
N GLY A 23 -20.02 -8.32 -19.50
CA GLY A 23 -19.86 -9.05 -18.24
C GLY A 23 -21.12 -8.97 -17.39
N PRO A 24 -21.35 -9.94 -16.49
CA PRO A 24 -22.34 -9.75 -15.43
C PRO A 24 -21.95 -8.52 -14.63
N ARG A 25 -22.91 -7.66 -14.35
CA ARG A 25 -22.72 -6.58 -13.40
C ARG A 25 -22.90 -7.17 -12.01
N VAL A 26 -21.93 -6.94 -11.14
CA VAL A 26 -21.95 -7.39 -9.76
C VAL A 26 -22.24 -6.22 -8.83
N ASN A 27 -22.88 -6.55 -7.72
CA ASN A 27 -22.96 -5.64 -6.60
C ASN A 27 -21.92 -6.11 -5.61
N THR A 28 -20.77 -5.44 -5.58
CA THR A 28 -19.78 -5.67 -4.53
C THR A 28 -20.08 -4.73 -3.36
N ARG A 29 -19.36 -4.86 -2.25
CA ARG A 29 -19.47 -3.88 -1.14
C ARG A 29 -19.05 -2.46 -1.55
N GLN A 30 -18.34 -2.33 -2.66
CA GLN A 30 -17.86 -1.06 -3.22
C GLN A 30 -18.90 -0.37 -4.12
N GLY A 31 -19.87 -1.11 -4.67
CA GLY A 31 -20.82 -0.47 -5.56
C GLY A 31 -21.87 -1.40 -6.13
N ILE A 32 -22.94 -0.77 -6.61
CA ILE A 32 -24.02 -1.45 -7.30
C ILE A 32 -23.74 -1.40 -8.80
N GLY A 33 -23.70 -2.56 -9.44
CA GLY A 33 -23.61 -2.71 -10.87
C GLY A 33 -22.23 -2.42 -11.46
N LEU A 34 -21.16 -2.68 -10.71
CA LEU A 34 -19.78 -2.66 -11.23
C LEU A 34 -19.62 -3.79 -12.25
N LEU A 35 -18.73 -3.59 -13.24
CA LEU A 35 -18.21 -4.74 -14.00
C LEU A 35 -17.30 -5.52 -13.06
N THR A 36 -17.21 -6.85 -13.19
CA THR A 36 -16.35 -7.65 -12.30
C THR A 36 -14.88 -7.24 -12.47
N ASP A 37 -14.45 -6.97 -13.72
CA ASP A 37 -13.13 -6.42 -14.13
C ASP A 37 -12.94 -4.91 -13.78
N SER A 38 -13.60 -4.40 -12.74
CA SER A 38 -13.44 -3.00 -12.34
C SER A 38 -13.18 -2.83 -10.86
N ALA A 39 -12.98 -3.94 -10.15
CA ALA A 39 -12.76 -3.98 -8.72
C ALA A 39 -12.03 -5.29 -8.39
N VAL A 40 -10.77 -5.40 -8.84
CA VAL A 40 -9.87 -6.53 -8.60
C VAL A 40 -8.82 -6.08 -7.59
N PHE A 41 -8.60 -6.87 -6.52
CA PHE A 41 -7.77 -6.50 -5.37
C PHE A 41 -6.62 -7.47 -5.06
N PRO A 42 -5.71 -7.78 -6.03
CA PRO A 42 -4.67 -8.77 -5.79
C PRO A 42 -3.76 -8.32 -4.66
N GLY A 43 -3.65 -9.18 -3.63
CA GLY A 43 -2.79 -8.93 -2.45
C GLY A 43 -3.10 -7.65 -1.66
N ILE A 44 -4.25 -7.02 -1.92
CA ILE A 44 -4.75 -5.81 -1.22
C ILE A 44 -6.17 -6.00 -0.68
N ASP A 45 -6.68 -7.23 -0.68
CA ASP A 45 -7.81 -7.70 0.13
C ASP A 45 -7.40 -9.00 0.83
N GLU A 46 -6.47 -8.92 1.79
CA GLU A 46 -5.91 -10.13 2.44
C GLU A 46 -6.96 -10.92 3.26
N ASN A 47 -8.10 -10.30 3.60
CA ASN A 47 -9.20 -10.93 4.35
C ASN A 47 -10.41 -11.33 3.50
N ASN A 48 -10.33 -11.18 2.17
CA ASN A 48 -11.31 -11.57 1.18
C ASN A 48 -12.71 -11.04 1.53
N ASP A 49 -12.82 -9.73 1.78
CA ASP A 49 -14.06 -9.06 2.14
C ASP A 49 -14.60 -8.05 1.11
N ASP A 50 -14.03 -8.11 -0.10
CA ASP A 50 -14.27 -7.31 -1.30
C ASP A 50 -13.97 -5.81 -1.11
N LEU A 51 -13.07 -5.47 -0.16
CA LEU A 51 -12.66 -4.11 0.14
C LEU A 51 -11.14 -3.99 0.13
N SER A 52 -10.64 -2.97 -0.55
CA SER A 52 -9.23 -2.60 -0.47
C SER A 52 -8.80 -2.38 0.98
N ASP A 53 -7.75 -3.07 1.40
CA ASP A 53 -7.03 -2.91 2.67
C ASP A 53 -6.48 -1.48 2.84
N PHE A 54 -6.36 -0.74 1.74
CA PHE A 54 -5.92 0.65 1.72
C PHE A 54 -7.07 1.66 1.71
N ASN A 55 -8.33 1.23 1.69
CA ASN A 55 -9.51 2.11 1.71
C ASN A 55 -10.74 1.38 2.26
N ARG A 56 -10.69 0.98 3.54
CA ARG A 56 -11.72 0.10 4.13
C ARG A 56 -13.08 0.75 4.30
N ASN A 57 -13.12 2.08 4.37
CA ASN A 57 -14.36 2.84 4.49
C ASN A 57 -14.92 3.28 3.13
N PHE A 58 -14.27 2.88 2.02
CA PHE A 58 -14.65 3.11 0.64
C PHE A 58 -15.00 4.59 0.35
N ASN A 59 -14.19 5.49 0.87
CA ASN A 59 -14.33 6.91 0.62
C ASN A 59 -13.36 7.36 -0.48
N ARG A 60 -13.30 8.66 -0.77
CA ARG A 60 -12.45 9.20 -1.84
C ARG A 60 -11.02 9.51 -1.40
N ILE A 61 -10.57 8.99 -0.28
CA ILE A 61 -9.29 9.26 0.35
C ILE A 61 -8.79 7.91 0.86
N PRO A 62 -7.66 7.39 0.35
CA PRO A 62 -7.11 6.14 0.88
C PRO A 62 -6.76 6.29 2.36
N ASP A 63 -6.83 5.20 3.11
CA ASP A 63 -6.55 5.14 4.54
C ASP A 63 -5.11 5.59 4.86
N TYR A 64 -4.14 5.37 3.96
CA TYR A 64 -2.76 5.89 4.13
C TYR A 64 -2.62 7.40 3.93
N ALA A 65 -3.66 8.08 3.43
CA ALA A 65 -3.73 9.54 3.29
C ALA A 65 -4.82 10.18 4.16
N GLU A 66 -5.78 9.40 4.67
CA GLU A 66 -6.88 9.91 5.48
C GLU A 66 -6.41 10.32 6.89
N PRO A 67 -6.78 11.52 7.38
CA PRO A 67 -6.42 11.95 8.73
C PRO A 67 -6.79 10.92 9.79
N PHE A 68 -5.92 10.76 10.79
CA PHE A 68 -5.99 9.76 11.86
C PHE A 68 -5.78 8.30 11.41
N LEU A 69 -6.38 7.86 10.30
CA LEU A 69 -6.22 6.47 9.79
C LEU A 69 -4.82 6.21 9.23
N ARG A 70 -4.23 7.22 8.59
CA ARG A 70 -2.88 7.16 8.01
C ARG A 70 -1.77 6.86 8.99
N PHE A 71 -2.02 6.95 10.29
CA PHE A 71 -1.08 6.47 11.28
C PHE A 71 -0.87 4.95 11.16
N GLU A 72 -1.95 4.18 11.03
CA GLU A 72 -1.91 2.72 11.02
C GLU A 72 -1.56 2.15 9.65
N VAL A 73 -2.06 2.75 8.58
CA VAL A 73 -1.87 2.25 7.20
C VAL A 73 -0.64 2.89 6.55
N ASP A 74 0.21 2.07 5.95
CA ASP A 74 1.41 2.52 5.22
C ASP A 74 1.16 2.57 3.72
N PRO A 75 1.70 3.56 2.99
CA PRO A 75 1.56 3.60 1.54
C PRO A 75 2.21 2.37 0.87
N PRO A 76 1.61 1.83 -0.21
CA PRO A 76 2.09 0.62 -0.89
C PRO A 76 3.58 0.67 -1.29
N ASP A 77 4.06 1.83 -1.74
CA ASP A 77 5.45 2.04 -2.19
C ASP A 77 6.50 1.62 -1.16
N PHE A 78 6.18 1.72 0.13
CA PHE A 78 7.08 1.38 1.24
C PHE A 78 7.07 -0.11 1.59
N LEU A 79 6.16 -0.89 1.01
CA LEU A 79 6.04 -2.32 1.27
C LEU A 79 7.04 -3.10 0.42
N PHE A 80 7.51 -4.22 0.97
CA PHE A 80 8.33 -5.17 0.23
C PHE A 80 7.44 -6.22 -0.42
N GLY A 81 7.78 -6.60 -1.64
CA GLY A 81 7.31 -7.82 -2.27
C GLY A 81 8.24 -8.22 -3.41
N MET A 82 8.02 -9.42 -3.94
CA MET A 82 8.77 -9.94 -5.08
C MET A 82 8.24 -9.32 -6.38
N ASP A 83 9.10 -9.25 -7.38
CA ASP A 83 8.83 -8.69 -8.72
C ASP A 83 9.60 -9.58 -9.71
N MET A 84 9.10 -10.79 -9.95
CA MET A 84 9.86 -11.82 -10.68
C MET A 84 9.88 -11.59 -12.19
N ASN A 85 8.90 -10.85 -12.70
CA ASN A 85 8.80 -10.41 -14.09
C ASN A 85 9.54 -9.07 -14.36
N ASN A 86 10.07 -8.42 -13.32
CA ASN A 86 10.93 -7.24 -13.40
C ASN A 86 10.31 -6.02 -14.10
N ASN A 87 8.99 -5.90 -14.09
CA ASN A 87 8.26 -4.76 -14.67
C ASN A 87 8.21 -3.54 -13.71
N GLY A 88 8.70 -3.70 -12.48
CA GLY A 88 8.75 -2.67 -11.44
C GLY A 88 7.50 -2.56 -10.56
N VAL A 89 6.54 -3.46 -10.72
CA VAL A 89 5.39 -3.66 -9.84
C VAL A 89 5.65 -4.90 -8.98
N ILE A 90 5.11 -4.92 -7.77
CA ILE A 90 5.23 -6.11 -6.91
C ILE A 90 4.22 -7.13 -7.42
N ASP A 91 4.67 -8.34 -7.75
CA ASP A 91 3.86 -9.45 -8.31
C ASP A 91 2.51 -9.62 -7.58
N ARG A 92 2.50 -9.49 -6.26
CA ARG A 92 1.29 -9.69 -5.44
C ARG A 92 0.18 -8.65 -5.66
N PHE A 93 0.51 -7.51 -6.28
CA PHE A 93 -0.41 -6.40 -6.55
C PHE A 93 -0.80 -6.32 -8.02
N GLU A 94 -0.25 -7.20 -8.84
CA GLU A 94 -0.50 -7.21 -10.28
C GLU A 94 -1.83 -7.86 -10.57
N ASP A 95 -2.50 -7.29 -11.57
CA ASP A 95 -3.70 -7.77 -12.22
C ASP A 95 -3.41 -7.80 -13.73
N ASP A 96 -3.86 -8.81 -14.46
CA ASP A 96 -3.75 -8.82 -15.92
C ASP A 96 -5.09 -9.03 -16.66
N SER A 97 -5.10 -9.75 -17.77
CA SER A 97 -6.35 -10.08 -18.48
C SER A 97 -6.26 -11.44 -19.17
N GLU A 98 -5.27 -12.22 -18.75
CA GLU A 98 -5.01 -13.58 -19.15
C GLU A 98 -5.56 -14.52 -18.06
N ALA A 99 -5.99 -15.71 -18.45
CA ALA A 99 -6.37 -16.70 -17.45
C ALA A 99 -5.16 -17.18 -16.62
N ASP A 100 -5.41 -17.56 -15.37
CA ASP A 100 -4.42 -17.97 -14.35
C ASP A 100 -3.81 -19.35 -14.59
N TYR A 101 -3.23 -19.53 -15.77
CA TYR A 101 -2.42 -20.70 -16.03
C TYR A 101 -1.19 -20.67 -15.12
N PRO A 102 -0.69 -21.84 -14.68
CA PRO A 102 0.59 -21.91 -13.95
C PRO A 102 1.80 -21.30 -14.70
N TYR A 103 1.63 -21.00 -15.99
CA TYR A 103 2.59 -20.31 -16.86
C TYR A 103 1.84 -19.39 -17.82
N LYS A 104 2.31 -18.14 -17.97
CA LYS A 104 1.74 -17.16 -18.91
C LYS A 104 1.70 -17.67 -20.34
N ARG A 105 0.68 -17.26 -21.10
CA ARG A 105 0.44 -17.83 -22.42
C ARG A 105 1.54 -17.43 -23.40
N GLY A 106 2.15 -18.43 -24.04
CA GLY A 106 3.20 -18.17 -25.03
C GLY A 106 4.56 -17.90 -24.42
N HIS A 107 4.70 -18.04 -23.10
CA HIS A 107 5.96 -18.10 -22.40
C HIS A 107 6.47 -19.53 -22.35
N ARG A 108 7.80 -19.69 -22.29
CA ARG A 108 8.46 -20.97 -22.04
C ARG A 108 9.71 -20.72 -21.25
N GLY A 109 9.82 -21.35 -20.09
CA GLY A 109 10.96 -21.16 -19.22
C GLY A 109 11.05 -22.15 -18.08
N TYR A 110 11.89 -21.80 -17.11
CA TYR A 110 11.98 -22.44 -15.81
C TYR A 110 12.41 -21.41 -14.76
N ASN A 111 12.04 -21.68 -13.50
CA ASN A 111 12.66 -21.06 -12.33
C ASN A 111 13.16 -22.20 -11.44
N THR A 112 14.45 -22.20 -11.13
CA THR A 112 15.06 -23.20 -10.23
C THR A 112 15.78 -22.49 -9.10
N TYR A 113 15.55 -22.94 -7.88
CA TYR A 113 16.15 -22.35 -6.70
C TYR A 113 16.52 -23.40 -5.66
N VAL A 114 17.43 -22.99 -4.76
CA VAL A 114 17.80 -23.74 -3.56
C VAL A 114 17.72 -22.78 -2.39
N GLY A 115 17.01 -23.20 -1.34
CA GLY A 115 16.91 -22.49 -0.07
C GLY A 115 17.54 -23.30 1.06
N VAL A 116 18.24 -22.63 1.97
CA VAL A 116 18.78 -23.22 3.19
C VAL A 116 18.53 -22.28 4.36
N GLU A 117 18.18 -22.84 5.51
CA GLU A 117 18.20 -22.11 6.78
C GLU A 117 19.65 -22.10 7.29
N ILE A 118 20.33 -20.95 7.20
CA ILE A 118 21.75 -20.83 7.58
C ILE A 118 21.93 -20.66 9.10
N ALA A 119 20.89 -20.21 9.79
CA ALA A 119 20.77 -20.10 11.23
C ALA A 119 19.28 -20.02 11.60
N PRO A 120 18.88 -20.27 12.87
CA PRO A 120 17.49 -20.13 13.28
C PRO A 120 16.89 -18.80 12.82
N ASP A 121 15.74 -18.86 12.16
CA ASP A 121 15.02 -17.68 11.64
C ASP A 121 15.78 -16.86 10.57
N ILE A 122 16.85 -17.41 9.99
CA ILE A 122 17.63 -16.81 8.88
C ILE A 122 17.67 -17.77 7.69
N ASN A 123 16.94 -17.42 6.63
CA ASN A 123 16.86 -18.20 5.40
C ASN A 123 17.63 -17.53 4.28
N LEU A 124 18.39 -18.32 3.53
CA LEU A 124 19.08 -17.90 2.32
C LEU A 124 18.59 -18.74 1.14
N MET A 125 18.12 -18.08 0.10
CA MET A 125 17.70 -18.68 -1.15
C MET A 125 18.50 -18.11 -2.31
N ALA A 126 18.87 -18.95 -3.26
CA ALA A 126 19.48 -18.53 -4.52
C ALA A 126 18.76 -19.24 -5.67
N GLY A 127 18.51 -18.51 -6.75
CA GLY A 127 17.77 -19.05 -7.88
C GLY A 127 18.15 -18.45 -9.23
N ARG A 128 17.71 -19.15 -10.27
CA ARG A 128 17.83 -18.76 -11.67
C ARG A 128 16.47 -18.94 -12.33
N LEU A 129 15.95 -17.86 -12.88
CA LEU A 129 14.83 -17.81 -13.80
C LEU A 129 15.36 -17.59 -15.21
N ASP A 130 14.82 -18.33 -16.16
CA ASP A 130 15.10 -18.20 -17.58
C ASP A 130 13.81 -18.47 -18.34
N GLU A 131 13.32 -17.44 -19.00
CA GLU A 131 12.06 -17.45 -19.73
C GLU A 131 12.22 -16.77 -21.09
N ARG A 132 11.44 -17.21 -22.07
CA ARG A 132 11.36 -16.59 -23.39
C ARG A 132 9.96 -16.61 -23.95
N LEU A 133 9.67 -15.63 -24.80
CA LEU A 133 8.46 -15.63 -25.60
C LEU A 133 8.62 -16.56 -26.80
N LEU A 134 7.58 -17.35 -27.09
CA LEU A 134 7.55 -18.27 -28.24
C LEU A 134 7.35 -17.54 -29.57
N LYS A 135 6.74 -16.35 -29.55
CA LYS A 135 6.36 -15.58 -30.75
C LYS A 135 7.44 -14.59 -31.19
N THR A 136 8.25 -14.10 -30.26
CA THR A 136 9.25 -13.06 -30.47
C THR A 136 10.59 -13.49 -29.87
N ALA A 137 11.70 -12.94 -30.37
CA ALA A 137 13.03 -13.19 -29.80
C ALA A 137 13.26 -12.31 -28.56
N ARG A 138 12.46 -12.52 -27.52
CA ARG A 138 12.52 -11.82 -26.23
C ARG A 138 12.69 -12.83 -25.09
N GLU A 139 13.44 -12.45 -24.07
CA GLU A 139 13.88 -13.30 -22.96
C GLU A 139 13.93 -12.52 -21.63
N ASN A 140 13.65 -13.23 -20.54
CA ASN A 140 13.87 -12.81 -19.16
C ASN A 140 14.83 -13.80 -18.50
N ALA A 141 15.99 -13.31 -18.09
CA ALA A 141 17.08 -14.11 -17.56
C ALA A 141 17.55 -13.55 -16.21
N THR A 142 16.91 -13.98 -15.13
CA THR A 142 17.14 -13.44 -13.79
C THR A 142 17.89 -14.41 -12.88
N THR A 143 19.05 -14.00 -12.36
CA THR A 143 19.73 -14.70 -11.26
C THR A 143 19.58 -13.91 -9.98
N TYR A 144 19.07 -14.53 -8.93
CA TYR A 144 18.73 -13.82 -7.70
C TYR A 144 19.23 -14.55 -6.45
N LEU A 145 19.39 -13.77 -5.39
CA LEU A 145 19.59 -14.25 -4.03
C LEU A 145 18.54 -13.58 -3.14
N LEU A 146 17.98 -14.29 -2.18
CA LEU A 146 17.03 -13.77 -1.21
C LEU A 146 17.48 -14.19 0.19
N LEU A 147 17.87 -13.21 1.00
CA LEU A 147 18.15 -13.40 2.42
C LEU A 147 16.98 -12.84 3.22
N THR A 148 16.36 -13.67 4.06
CA THR A 148 15.36 -13.24 5.03
C THR A 148 15.83 -13.58 6.43
N ALA A 149 15.70 -12.63 7.36
CA ALA A 149 16.00 -12.83 8.77
C ALA A 149 14.88 -12.22 9.61
N SER A 150 14.36 -12.95 10.59
CA SER A 150 13.29 -12.45 11.48
C SER A 150 13.56 -12.84 12.94
N GLU A 151 14.30 -12.00 13.64
CA GLU A 151 14.71 -12.26 15.02
C GLU A 151 13.80 -11.53 16.02
N LYS A 152 13.37 -12.24 17.07
CA LYS A 152 12.66 -11.65 18.21
C LYS A 152 13.59 -11.63 19.41
N PHE A 153 13.70 -10.47 20.07
CA PHE A 153 14.45 -10.30 21.30
C PHE A 153 13.51 -9.96 22.48
N PRO A 154 12.86 -10.97 23.11
CA PRO A 154 11.87 -10.74 24.16
C PRO A 154 12.38 -9.91 25.34
N ARG A 155 13.66 -10.08 25.71
CA ARG A 155 14.30 -9.32 26.81
C ARG A 155 14.27 -7.80 26.59
N TYR A 156 14.21 -7.36 25.34
CA TYR A 156 14.23 -5.95 24.96
C TYR A 156 12.91 -5.46 24.35
N ASN A 157 11.88 -6.32 24.28
CA ASN A 157 10.64 -6.07 23.54
C ASN A 157 10.92 -5.56 22.10
N LEU A 158 11.91 -6.17 21.44
CA LEU A 158 12.38 -5.77 20.12
C LEU A 158 12.16 -6.91 19.13
N GLN A 159 11.68 -6.59 17.94
CA GLN A 159 11.58 -7.50 16.80
C GLN A 159 12.27 -6.85 15.61
N LEU A 160 13.05 -7.63 14.87
CA LEU A 160 13.77 -7.19 13.68
C LEU A 160 13.47 -8.16 12.54
N ARG A 161 13.00 -7.61 11.42
CA ARG A 161 12.90 -8.32 10.15
C ARG A 161 13.77 -7.64 9.11
N LEU A 162 14.61 -8.41 8.45
CA LEU A 162 15.49 -7.99 7.36
C LEU A 162 15.20 -8.84 6.13
N ILE A 163 15.07 -8.20 4.98
CA ILE A 163 14.99 -8.86 3.68
C ILE A 163 16.01 -8.19 2.75
N VAL A 164 16.82 -8.98 2.06
CA VAL A 164 17.79 -8.51 1.08
C VAL A 164 17.68 -9.36 -0.18
N ASN A 165 17.45 -8.73 -1.32
CA ASN A 165 17.22 -9.40 -2.59
C ASN A 165 18.02 -8.74 -3.73
N PRO A 166 19.32 -9.09 -3.89
CA PRO A 166 20.08 -8.70 -5.06
C PRO A 166 19.77 -9.65 -6.23
N ARG A 167 19.65 -9.07 -7.42
CA ARG A 167 19.27 -9.74 -8.66
C ARG A 167 20.10 -9.20 -9.80
N LYS A 168 20.59 -10.07 -10.68
CA LYS A 168 21.09 -9.70 -11.99
C LYS A 168 20.03 -10.09 -13.00
N VAL A 169 19.51 -9.10 -13.71
CA VAL A 169 18.37 -9.19 -14.60
C VAL A 169 18.80 -8.83 -16.01
N ALA A 170 18.31 -9.57 -16.98
CA ALA A 170 18.35 -9.22 -18.39
C ALA A 170 16.98 -9.58 -18.95
N ASP A 171 16.13 -8.57 -19.18
CA ASP A 171 14.71 -8.75 -19.45
C ASP A 171 14.15 -7.79 -20.50
N ASP A 172 13.81 -8.30 -21.67
CA ASP A 172 13.20 -7.52 -22.74
C ASP A 172 11.75 -7.94 -23.08
N ILE A 173 11.12 -8.73 -22.20
CA ILE A 173 9.71 -9.10 -22.27
C ILE A 173 8.88 -7.96 -21.64
N PRO A 174 8.04 -7.24 -22.40
CA PRO A 174 7.18 -6.22 -21.81
C PRO A 174 5.96 -6.86 -21.17
N GLU A 175 5.78 -6.59 -19.89
CA GLU A 175 4.67 -7.11 -19.10
C GLU A 175 3.86 -5.95 -18.51
N ASP A 176 3.00 -5.39 -19.37
CA ASP A 176 2.04 -4.38 -18.95
C ASP A 176 1.01 -5.01 -18.01
N VAL A 177 0.67 -4.31 -16.92
CA VAL A 177 -0.25 -4.81 -15.88
C VAL A 177 -1.35 -3.80 -15.58
N PHE A 178 -2.41 -4.26 -14.95
CA PHE A 178 -3.37 -3.42 -14.27
C PHE A 178 -2.98 -3.31 -12.78
N LEU A 179 -3.26 -2.15 -12.20
CA LEU A 179 -3.04 -1.89 -10.77
C LEU A 179 -4.24 -1.13 -10.22
N TRP A 180 -4.80 -1.59 -9.11
CA TRP A 180 -5.76 -0.81 -8.36
C TRP A 180 -5.08 0.39 -7.70
N VAL A 181 -5.51 1.61 -8.03
CA VAL A 181 -4.93 2.84 -7.49
C VAL A 181 -5.98 3.70 -6.78
N ASP A 182 -5.84 3.82 -5.47
CA ASP A 182 -6.61 4.76 -4.65
C ASP A 182 -5.99 6.17 -4.71
N THR A 183 -6.44 6.98 -5.67
CA THR A 183 -6.01 8.39 -5.78
C THR A 183 -6.88 9.28 -4.89
N PRO A 184 -6.30 10.19 -4.09
CA PRO A 184 -7.08 11.18 -3.35
C PRO A 184 -8.03 11.95 -4.27
N GLY A 185 -9.32 11.96 -3.93
CA GLY A 185 -10.40 12.56 -4.70
C GLY A 185 -11.18 11.59 -5.59
N THR A 186 -10.77 10.32 -5.73
CA THR A 186 -11.43 9.29 -6.54
C THR A 186 -11.85 8.08 -5.68
N PHE A 187 -12.74 7.22 -6.19
CA PHE A 187 -13.21 6.01 -5.48
C PHE A 187 -12.30 4.78 -5.68
N GLY A 188 -11.02 5.01 -6.00
CA GLY A 188 -10.14 3.98 -6.55
C GLY A 188 -10.52 3.62 -8.00
N GLU A 189 -9.54 3.20 -8.79
CA GLU A 189 -9.77 2.67 -10.14
C GLU A 189 -8.63 1.73 -10.55
N SER A 190 -8.94 0.71 -11.36
CA SER A 190 -7.92 -0.07 -12.05
C SER A 190 -7.26 0.78 -13.14
N ARG A 191 -5.93 0.87 -13.10
CA ARG A 191 -5.12 1.63 -14.05
C ARG A 191 -4.19 0.71 -14.81
N PHE A 192 -4.20 0.83 -16.12
CA PHE A 192 -3.22 0.20 -17.00
C PHE A 192 -1.85 0.86 -16.85
N ILE A 193 -0.88 0.10 -16.35
CA ILE A 193 0.51 0.50 -16.17
C ILE A 193 1.34 -0.20 -17.24
N ARG A 194 2.06 0.61 -18.04
CA ARG A 194 2.98 0.07 -19.03
C ARG A 194 4.31 -0.26 -18.40
N ASP A 195 4.85 -1.41 -18.77
CA ASP A 195 6.21 -1.78 -18.44
C ASP A 195 7.20 -0.90 -19.22
N GLN A 196 8.07 -0.22 -18.48
CA GLN A 196 9.09 0.66 -19.02
C GLN A 196 10.36 -0.11 -19.43
N LEU A 197 10.43 -1.41 -19.18
CA LEU A 197 11.58 -2.28 -19.39
C LEU A 197 12.82 -1.76 -18.67
N VAL A 198 12.65 -1.30 -17.42
CA VAL A 198 13.73 -0.73 -16.61
C VAL A 198 14.80 -1.76 -16.23
N ALA A 199 14.49 -3.05 -16.39
CA ALA A 199 15.39 -4.16 -16.07
C ALA A 199 16.01 -4.85 -17.30
N ARG A 200 16.02 -4.19 -18.48
CA ARG A 200 16.55 -4.75 -19.73
C ARG A 200 17.95 -5.35 -19.64
N ASP A 201 18.83 -4.68 -18.91
CA ASP A 201 20.09 -5.26 -18.42
C ASP A 201 20.46 -4.48 -17.17
N ALA A 202 20.20 -5.05 -16.00
CA ALA A 202 20.33 -4.34 -14.73
C ALA A 202 20.81 -5.24 -13.59
N PHE A 203 21.54 -4.62 -12.66
CA PHE A 203 21.70 -5.17 -11.32
C PHE A 203 20.72 -4.47 -10.39
N VAL A 204 19.75 -5.23 -9.87
CA VAL A 204 18.69 -4.75 -8.98
C VAL A 204 19.02 -5.18 -7.56
N ASN A 205 18.91 -4.28 -6.60
CA ASN A 205 19.08 -4.62 -5.19
C ASN A 205 17.95 -4.01 -4.36
N THR A 206 17.13 -4.87 -3.76
CA THR A 206 16.05 -4.48 -2.85
C THR A 206 16.42 -4.87 -1.44
N THR A 207 16.34 -3.94 -0.49
CA THR A 207 16.63 -4.13 0.92
C THR A 207 15.47 -3.58 1.74
N TYR A 208 14.94 -4.38 2.65
CA TYR A 208 13.83 -4.00 3.52
C TYR A 208 14.15 -4.34 4.97
N ILE A 209 13.89 -3.40 5.88
CA ILE A 209 14.08 -3.56 7.31
C ILE A 209 12.80 -3.12 8.03
N ASP A 210 12.27 -3.95 8.94
CA ASP A 210 11.15 -3.64 9.83
C ASP A 210 11.62 -3.87 11.27
N VAL A 211 11.65 -2.80 12.05
CA VAL A 211 12.05 -2.78 13.45
C VAL A 211 10.84 -2.41 14.29
N ARG A 212 10.49 -3.26 15.26
CA ARG A 212 9.40 -2.98 16.21
C ARG A 212 9.92 -3.03 17.63
N TYR A 213 9.67 -1.97 18.38
CA TYR A 213 10.06 -1.82 19.77
C TYR A 213 8.83 -1.47 20.60
N ASP A 214 8.59 -2.19 21.69
CA ASP A 214 7.37 -2.04 22.48
C ASP A 214 7.61 -2.19 23.99
N ARG A 215 8.59 -1.45 24.52
CA ARG A 215 8.91 -1.48 25.96
C ARG A 215 8.40 -0.29 26.75
N TYR A 216 8.66 0.91 26.26
CA TYR A 216 8.26 2.18 26.91
C TYR A 216 7.32 2.99 26.03
N ILE A 217 7.48 2.85 24.72
CA ILE A 217 6.69 3.44 23.66
C ILE A 217 6.58 2.39 22.57
N SER A 218 5.43 2.31 21.90
CA SER A 218 5.31 1.49 20.70
C SER A 218 5.96 2.25 19.56
N PHE A 219 7.10 1.78 19.09
CA PHE A 219 7.88 2.41 18.04
C PHE A 219 8.13 1.41 16.90
N THR A 220 7.81 1.81 15.68
CA THR A 220 8.04 1.02 14.47
C THR A 220 8.84 1.84 13.47
N THR A 221 9.93 1.26 12.96
CA THR A 221 10.67 1.81 11.81
C THR A 221 10.62 0.82 10.67
N LYS A 222 10.19 1.28 9.49
CA LYS A 222 10.32 0.54 8.24
C LYS A 222 11.27 1.29 7.31
N PHE A 223 12.18 0.57 6.70
CA PHE A 223 13.13 1.09 5.72
C PHE A 223 13.04 0.21 4.47
N LYS A 224 12.91 0.84 3.31
CA LYS A 224 12.98 0.19 2.00
C LYS A 224 14.00 0.93 1.15
N HIS A 225 14.94 0.21 0.57
CA HIS A 225 15.86 0.74 -0.41
C HIS A 225 15.87 -0.19 -1.62
N GLU A 226 15.62 0.38 -2.78
CA GLU A 226 15.64 -0.33 -4.05
C GLU A 226 16.48 0.44 -5.05
N GLN A 227 17.36 -0.26 -5.74
CA GLN A 227 18.29 0.35 -6.68
C GLN A 227 18.44 -0.52 -7.93
N TYR A 228 18.21 0.09 -9.08
CA TYR A 228 18.45 -0.47 -10.40
C TYR A 228 19.70 0.19 -10.96
N THR A 229 20.77 -0.58 -11.08
CA THR A 229 22.00 -0.14 -11.74
C THR A 229 21.98 -0.67 -13.16
N GLN A 230 21.80 0.23 -14.12
CA GLN A 230 21.76 -0.12 -15.54
C GLN A 230 23.13 -0.64 -16.00
N LEU A 231 23.12 -1.70 -16.79
CA LEU A 231 24.28 -2.38 -17.34
C LEU A 231 24.23 -2.34 -18.88
N GLY A 232 25.34 -2.69 -19.51
CA GLY A 232 25.40 -2.89 -20.96
C GLY A 232 24.89 -1.71 -21.77
N THR A 233 24.11 -2.00 -22.82
CA THR A 233 23.51 -1.00 -23.71
C THR A 233 22.28 -0.34 -23.11
N ALA A 234 21.66 -0.92 -22.07
CA ALA A 234 20.50 -0.31 -21.41
C ALA A 234 20.86 1.04 -20.74
N ALA A 235 22.11 1.19 -20.28
CA ALA A 235 22.63 2.44 -19.72
C ALA A 235 22.74 3.59 -20.74
N GLU A 236 22.65 3.30 -22.06
CA GLU A 236 22.62 4.35 -23.10
C GLU A 236 21.25 5.04 -23.15
N ASP A 237 20.17 4.29 -22.91
CA ASP A 237 18.78 4.77 -22.99
C ASP A 237 18.23 5.19 -21.61
N LEU A 238 18.55 4.42 -20.57
CA LEU A 238 17.99 4.56 -19.22
C LEU A 238 19.03 5.06 -18.22
N SER A 239 18.56 5.78 -17.21
CA SER A 239 19.35 6.12 -16.01
C SER A 239 19.21 5.04 -14.95
N ASN A 240 20.14 5.03 -13.99
CA ASN A 240 19.95 4.27 -12.76
C ASN A 240 18.71 4.76 -12.03
N GLN A 241 17.86 3.82 -11.60
CA GLN A 241 16.69 4.12 -10.79
C GLN A 241 16.97 3.80 -9.32
N ARG A 242 16.37 4.59 -8.42
CA ARG A 242 16.45 4.37 -6.99
C ARG A 242 15.16 4.77 -6.30
N PHE A 243 14.74 3.97 -5.33
CA PHE A 243 13.78 4.36 -4.32
C PHE A 243 14.39 4.16 -2.93
N LEU A 244 14.26 5.17 -2.08
CA LEU A 244 14.59 5.11 -0.67
C LEU A 244 13.38 5.59 0.13
N GLY A 245 12.82 4.72 0.96
CA GLY A 245 11.67 5.01 1.80
C GLY A 245 11.96 4.70 3.26
N VAL A 246 11.63 5.62 4.16
CA VAL A 246 11.68 5.42 5.61
C VAL A 246 10.37 5.83 6.24
N ILE A 247 9.80 4.95 7.06
CA ILE A 247 8.64 5.22 7.90
C ILE A 247 9.07 5.09 9.35
N ASN A 248 8.83 6.12 10.15
CA ASN A 248 8.92 6.02 11.61
C ASN A 248 7.52 6.22 12.20
N LYS A 249 7.13 5.40 13.17
CA LYS A 249 5.88 5.53 13.92
C LYS A 249 6.19 5.42 15.39
N ALA A 250 5.61 6.31 16.19
CA ALA A 250 5.64 6.22 17.64
C ALA A 250 4.22 6.42 18.18
N GLN A 251 3.79 5.54 19.08
CA GLN A 251 2.50 5.63 19.77
C GLN A 251 2.70 5.48 21.27
N TYR A 252 2.04 6.34 22.02
CA TYR A 252 2.05 6.32 23.48
C TYR A 252 0.63 6.48 24.05
N PRO A 253 0.05 5.40 24.61
CA PRO A 253 -1.25 5.46 25.26
C PRO A 253 -1.13 6.07 26.67
N LEU A 254 -2.09 6.92 27.01
CA LEU A 254 -2.16 7.67 28.26
C LEU A 254 -3.58 7.59 28.82
N HIS A 255 -3.72 7.02 30.02
CA HIS A 255 -5.01 7.01 30.71
C HIS A 255 -5.06 8.13 31.75
N LEU A 256 -5.93 9.12 31.54
CA LEU A 256 -6.10 10.26 32.44
C LEU A 256 -7.55 10.35 32.94
N ARG A 257 -7.76 9.86 34.17
CA ARG A 257 -9.06 9.79 34.86
C ARG A 257 -10.10 8.94 34.14
N SER A 258 -10.87 9.55 33.25
CA SER A 258 -11.94 8.92 32.47
C SER A 258 -11.73 9.15 30.98
N TRP A 259 -10.51 9.52 30.60
CA TRP A 259 -10.11 9.80 29.23
C TRP A 259 -8.99 8.87 28.84
N ASP A 260 -9.16 8.21 27.70
CA ASP A 260 -8.14 7.45 27.03
C ASP A 260 -7.53 8.35 25.95
N LEU A 261 -6.27 8.72 26.13
CA LEU A 261 -5.54 9.56 25.22
C LEU A 261 -4.50 8.73 24.48
N THR A 262 -4.36 8.92 23.18
CA THR A 262 -3.33 8.28 22.37
C THR A 262 -2.53 9.36 21.66
N LEU A 263 -1.25 9.46 21.99
CA LEU A 263 -0.30 10.31 21.29
C LEU A 263 0.36 9.51 20.18
N ASN A 264 0.34 10.05 18.97
CA ASN A 264 0.90 9.43 17.78
C ASN A 264 1.84 10.41 17.09
N TRP A 265 2.94 9.88 16.57
CA TRP A 265 3.82 10.55 15.63
C TRP A 265 4.16 9.59 14.50
N LYS A 266 4.00 10.04 13.25
CA LYS A 266 4.41 9.31 12.07
C LYS A 266 5.27 10.21 11.19
N GLN A 267 6.37 9.68 10.70
CA GLN A 267 7.22 10.33 9.72
C GLN A 267 7.31 9.45 8.48
N LEU A 268 7.15 10.07 7.32
CA LEU A 268 7.32 9.45 6.01
C LEU A 268 8.41 10.21 5.27
N TYR A 269 9.48 9.52 4.92
CA TYR A 269 10.53 10.06 4.04
C TYR A 269 10.60 9.20 2.79
N SER A 270 10.58 9.84 1.63
CA SER A 270 10.79 9.19 0.34
C SER A 270 11.82 9.95 -0.49
N ASN A 271 12.63 9.23 -1.24
CA ASN A 271 13.50 9.78 -2.26
C ASN A 271 13.45 8.88 -3.49
N ARG A 272 13.05 9.44 -4.63
CA ARG A 272 12.86 8.71 -5.88
C ARG A 272 13.73 9.30 -6.98
N VAL A 273 14.50 8.44 -7.62
CA VAL A 273 15.24 8.74 -8.83
C VAL A 273 14.68 7.82 -9.92
N PRO A 274 13.95 8.35 -10.90
CA PRO A 274 13.35 7.54 -11.97
C PRO A 274 14.41 7.09 -13.00
N ALA A 275 14.12 6.01 -13.74
CA ALA A 275 14.97 5.53 -14.82
C ALA A 275 14.90 6.44 -16.07
N ASP A 276 13.74 7.04 -16.32
CA ASP A 276 13.56 7.99 -17.42
C ASP A 276 14.38 9.27 -17.16
N LYS A 277 15.24 9.63 -18.13
CA LYS A 277 16.11 10.81 -18.10
C LYS A 277 15.34 12.12 -18.08
N GLY A 278 14.10 12.13 -18.60
CA GLY A 278 13.22 13.29 -18.57
C GLY A 278 12.37 13.39 -17.31
N ALA A 279 12.30 12.32 -16.52
CA ALA A 279 11.48 12.29 -15.32
C ALA A 279 12.20 12.95 -14.13
N LEU A 280 11.39 13.54 -13.26
CA LEU A 280 11.87 14.40 -12.18
C LEU A 280 12.21 13.55 -10.95
N GLN A 281 13.31 13.91 -10.30
CA GLN A 281 13.68 13.32 -9.01
C GLN A 281 12.84 13.96 -7.92
N THR A 282 12.32 13.16 -6.99
CA THR A 282 11.53 13.66 -5.85
C THR A 282 12.20 13.31 -4.54
N SER A 283 12.01 14.16 -3.54
CA SER A 283 12.49 13.91 -2.18
C SER A 283 11.52 14.52 -1.20
N ASP A 284 10.67 13.71 -0.58
CA ASP A 284 9.56 14.21 0.23
C ASP A 284 9.73 13.79 1.70
N LEU A 285 9.38 14.68 2.62
CA LEU A 285 9.36 14.45 4.06
C LEU A 285 8.03 14.95 4.62
N THR A 286 7.24 14.03 5.15
CA THR A 286 5.99 14.33 5.85
C THR A 286 6.12 13.96 7.32
N GLU A 287 5.84 14.89 8.21
CA GLU A 287 5.73 14.66 9.65
C GLU A 287 4.29 14.86 10.11
N ILE A 288 3.74 13.86 10.79
CA ILE A 288 2.34 13.83 11.22
C ILE A 288 2.32 13.58 12.72
N PHE A 289 1.70 14.50 13.44
CA PHE A 289 1.49 14.40 14.88
C PHE A 289 -0.01 14.32 15.13
N SER A 290 -0.48 13.33 15.88
CA SER A 290 -1.89 13.29 16.28
C SER A 290 -2.09 12.96 17.76
N LEU A 291 -3.15 13.52 18.31
CA LEU A 291 -3.66 13.21 19.63
C LEU A 291 -5.12 12.80 19.49
N LEU A 292 -5.41 11.56 19.85
CA LEU A 292 -6.77 11.05 19.96
C LEU A 292 -7.20 11.04 21.42
N ALA A 293 -8.46 11.39 21.68
CA ALA A 293 -9.06 11.41 22.99
C ALA A 293 -10.41 10.70 22.96
N GLY A 294 -10.53 9.61 23.70
CA GLY A 294 -11.76 8.84 23.87
C GLY A 294 -12.28 8.93 25.29
N ARG A 295 -13.61 8.91 25.44
CA ARG A 295 -14.27 8.78 26.74
C ARG A 295 -15.64 8.12 26.61
N GLU A 296 -15.89 7.15 27.46
CA GLU A 296 -17.24 6.65 27.72
C GLU A 296 -18.03 7.68 28.56
N ILE A 297 -19.15 8.16 28.04
CA ILE A 297 -20.06 9.07 28.76
C ILE A 297 -20.98 8.23 29.65
N ASN A 298 -21.54 7.15 29.11
CA ASN A 298 -22.34 6.16 29.80
C ASN A 298 -22.26 4.82 29.04
N ARG A 299 -23.04 3.81 29.44
CA ARG A 299 -23.00 2.46 28.84
C ARG A 299 -23.37 2.40 27.34
N ASN A 300 -23.99 3.45 26.83
CA ASN A 300 -24.57 3.50 25.49
C ASN A 300 -24.04 4.69 24.69
N MET A 301 -23.16 5.51 25.25
CA MET A 301 -22.67 6.72 24.62
C MET A 301 -21.18 6.90 24.87
N SER A 302 -20.44 7.05 23.79
CA SER A 302 -19.02 7.39 23.81
C SER A 302 -18.76 8.67 23.02
N PHE A 303 -17.68 9.33 23.39
CA PHE A 303 -17.18 10.52 22.73
C PHE A 303 -15.74 10.28 22.28
N THR A 304 -15.45 10.67 21.05
CA THR A 304 -14.10 10.63 20.49
C THR A 304 -13.78 11.98 19.88
N ALA A 305 -12.59 12.51 20.15
CA ALA A 305 -12.05 13.69 19.50
C ALA A 305 -10.61 13.45 19.07
N GLY A 306 -10.16 14.20 18.08
CA GLY A 306 -8.81 14.12 17.55
C GLY A 306 -8.30 15.47 17.07
N VAL A 307 -7.01 15.71 17.26
CA VAL A 307 -6.26 16.74 16.54
C VAL A 307 -5.12 16.06 15.80
N GLU A 308 -4.92 16.44 14.55
CA GLU A 308 -3.78 16.00 13.74
C GLU A 308 -3.13 17.22 13.07
N TYR A 309 -1.81 17.28 13.13
CA TYR A 309 -0.99 18.31 12.52
C TYR A 309 0.04 17.67 11.62
N GLU A 310 0.03 18.06 10.35
CA GLU A 310 0.92 17.58 9.32
C GLU A 310 1.83 18.71 8.85
N ILE A 311 3.09 18.38 8.63
CA ILE A 311 4.11 19.22 8.01
C ILE A 311 4.62 18.45 6.79
N ALA A 312 4.38 19.00 5.61
CA ALA A 312 4.82 18.44 4.33
C ALA A 312 5.98 19.29 3.81
N ASN A 313 7.10 18.65 3.46
CA ASN A 313 8.25 19.31 2.87
C ASN A 313 8.79 18.50 1.70
N ASN A 314 8.88 19.13 0.54
CA ASN A 314 9.69 18.72 -0.59
C ASN A 314 11.12 19.23 -0.36
N LEU A 315 12.03 18.28 -0.19
CA LEU A 315 13.46 18.51 0.02
C LEU A 315 14.26 18.60 -1.29
N GLY A 316 13.61 18.40 -2.44
CA GLY A 316 14.18 18.48 -3.78
C GLY A 316 13.97 19.84 -4.45
N GLU A 317 14.36 19.94 -5.72
CA GLU A 317 13.95 21.07 -6.57
C GLU A 317 12.45 20.94 -6.87
N GLN A 318 11.74 22.07 -7.09
CA GLN A 318 10.28 22.13 -7.32
C GLN A 318 9.88 22.31 -8.83
N PRO A 319 9.83 21.25 -9.67
CA PRO A 319 9.18 21.17 -11.02
C PRO A 319 7.71 20.57 -11.20
N GLU A 320 6.61 21.31 -11.40
CA GLU A 320 5.17 20.83 -11.50
C GLU A 320 4.87 19.28 -11.46
N GLY A 321 4.10 18.63 -10.58
CA GLY A 321 3.50 18.91 -9.29
C GLY A 321 3.82 17.79 -8.28
N PHE A 322 4.48 18.21 -7.22
CA PHE A 322 4.99 17.43 -6.07
C PHE A 322 4.05 17.54 -4.89
N LEU A 323 4.46 16.90 -3.80
CA LEU A 323 4.08 17.35 -2.47
C LEU A 323 4.37 18.85 -2.32
N GLU A 324 3.32 19.63 -2.12
CA GLU A 324 3.45 21.06 -1.85
C GLU A 324 3.94 21.26 -0.41
N ASP A 325 4.93 22.14 -0.25
CA ASP A 325 5.39 22.56 1.07
C ASP A 325 4.25 23.23 1.82
N GLY A 326 4.06 22.85 3.08
CA GLY A 326 3.00 23.45 3.88
C GLY A 326 2.61 22.64 5.10
N THR A 327 1.52 23.09 5.72
CA THR A 327 1.00 22.48 6.93
C THR A 327 -0.50 22.27 6.86
N THR A 328 -0.96 21.17 7.45
CA THR A 328 -2.38 20.83 7.53
C THR A 328 -2.76 20.56 8.97
N LEU A 329 -3.78 21.27 9.47
CA LEU A 329 -4.37 21.06 10.79
C LEU A 329 -5.77 20.48 10.64
N VAL A 330 -6.00 19.32 11.26
CA VAL A 330 -7.30 18.65 11.29
C VAL A 330 -7.79 18.56 12.73
N LEU A 331 -9.02 19.01 12.96
CA LEU A 331 -9.76 18.84 14.21
C LEU A 331 -11.00 18.00 13.93
N ALA A 332 -11.20 16.92 14.67
CA ALA A 332 -12.38 16.08 14.52
C ALA A 332 -12.99 15.75 15.88
N GLY A 333 -14.30 15.56 15.90
CA GLY A 333 -15.04 15.13 17.07
C GLY A 333 -16.32 14.42 16.69
N GLN A 334 -16.65 13.36 17.42
CA GLN A 334 -17.87 12.59 17.23
C GLN A 334 -18.44 12.09 18.56
N ILE A 335 -19.76 11.90 18.57
CA ILE A 335 -20.49 11.19 19.62
C ILE A 335 -21.11 9.95 18.97
N ALA A 336 -20.88 8.79 19.58
CA ALA A 336 -21.54 7.56 19.21
C ALA A 336 -22.62 7.23 20.24
N ASN A 337 -23.79 6.78 19.79
CA ASN A 337 -24.88 6.28 20.63
C ASN A 337 -25.29 4.88 20.16
N GLN A 338 -25.33 3.93 21.09
CA GLN A 338 -25.83 2.58 20.87
C GLN A 338 -27.21 2.42 21.51
N SER A 339 -28.22 2.11 20.69
CA SER A 339 -29.60 1.93 21.13
C SER A 339 -30.22 0.66 20.53
N ALA A 340 -31.23 0.11 21.19
CA ALA A 340 -32.01 -1.01 20.65
C ALA A 340 -33.32 -0.49 20.06
N TYR A 341 -33.62 -0.86 18.81
CA TYR A 341 -34.87 -0.48 18.14
C TYR A 341 -35.41 -1.63 17.30
N GLN A 342 -36.64 -2.07 17.60
CA GLN A 342 -37.34 -3.13 16.86
C GLN A 342 -36.52 -4.44 16.64
N GLY A 343 -35.74 -4.85 17.64
CA GLY A 343 -34.89 -6.06 17.55
C GLY A 343 -33.51 -5.84 16.92
N TYR A 344 -33.22 -4.62 16.47
CA TYR A 344 -31.90 -4.22 15.96
C TYR A 344 -31.09 -3.48 17.01
N ALA A 345 -29.78 -3.69 17.01
CA ALA A 345 -28.81 -2.83 17.68
C ALA A 345 -28.41 -1.72 16.69
N LEU A 346 -28.81 -0.49 16.99
CA LEU A 346 -28.48 0.70 16.21
C LEU A 346 -27.29 1.43 16.84
N THR A 347 -26.26 1.68 16.05
CA THR A 347 -25.15 2.59 16.41
C THR A 347 -25.26 3.84 15.56
N THR A 348 -25.53 4.98 16.19
CA THR A 348 -25.60 6.29 15.53
C THR A 348 -24.38 7.12 15.90
N ASN A 349 -23.63 7.56 14.89
CA ASN A 349 -22.49 8.45 15.03
C ASN A 349 -22.87 9.82 14.47
N VAL A 350 -22.63 10.87 15.23
CA VAL A 350 -22.76 12.26 14.77
C VAL A 350 -21.42 12.93 14.99
N GLY A 351 -20.86 13.53 13.94
CA GLY A 351 -19.53 14.11 14.02
C GLY A 351 -19.30 15.29 13.10
N LEU A 352 -18.18 15.97 13.37
CA LEU A 352 -17.68 17.08 12.58
C LEU A 352 -16.16 16.95 12.43
N ARG A 353 -15.65 17.41 11.30
CA ARG A 353 -14.24 17.53 10.99
C ARG A 353 -13.99 18.90 10.38
N TRP A 354 -13.06 19.65 10.95
CA TRP A 354 -12.58 20.91 10.42
C TRP A 354 -11.12 20.74 10.00
N THR A 355 -10.81 21.12 8.77
CA THR A 355 -9.47 21.03 8.18
C THR A 355 -9.03 22.41 7.76
N ARG A 356 -7.81 22.80 8.08
CA ARG A 356 -7.14 23.99 7.56
C ARG A 356 -5.84 23.59 6.88
N GLU A 357 -5.70 23.96 5.63
CA GLU A 357 -4.52 23.74 4.79
C GLU A 357 -3.84 25.10 4.57
N ASP A 358 -2.54 25.17 4.81
CA ASP A 358 -1.69 26.34 4.58
C ASP A 358 -0.50 25.87 3.73
N LEU A 359 -0.63 26.00 2.40
CA LEU A 359 0.32 25.51 1.40
C LEU A 359 1.06 26.71 0.80
N ASP A 360 2.36 26.59 0.54
CA ASP A 360 3.18 27.73 0.11
C ASP A 360 2.78 28.26 -1.28
N SER A 361 2.22 27.40 -2.14
CA SER A 361 1.80 27.72 -3.51
C SER A 361 0.37 28.26 -3.62
N ALA A 362 -0.45 28.15 -2.56
CA ALA A 362 -1.88 28.43 -2.61
C ALA A 362 -2.37 29.23 -1.38
N PRO A 363 -3.43 30.05 -1.51
CA PRO A 363 -4.02 30.71 -0.35
C PRO A 363 -4.51 29.69 0.68
N ALA A 364 -4.27 29.97 1.96
CA ALA A 364 -4.76 29.14 3.05
C ALA A 364 -6.27 28.84 2.90
N SER A 365 -6.62 27.57 3.03
CA SER A 365 -7.98 27.06 2.83
C SER A 365 -8.50 26.42 4.11
N ALA A 366 -9.82 26.49 4.33
CA ALA A 366 -10.46 25.80 5.44
C ALA A 366 -11.75 25.13 4.99
N LYS A 367 -11.96 23.90 5.44
CA LYS A 367 -13.10 23.05 5.10
C LYS A 367 -13.76 22.56 6.39
N LEU A 368 -15.09 22.63 6.44
CA LEU A 368 -15.88 22.03 7.51
C LEU A 368 -16.72 20.90 6.91
N PHE A 369 -16.59 19.71 7.48
CA PHE A 369 -17.34 18.52 7.12
C PHE A 369 -18.16 18.07 8.34
N THR A 370 -19.44 17.75 8.13
CA THR A 370 -20.32 17.23 9.17
C THR A 370 -20.96 15.96 8.67
N PHE A 371 -21.07 14.95 9.52
CA PHE A 371 -21.64 13.66 9.12
C PHE A 371 -22.54 13.06 10.19
N ILE A 372 -23.44 12.21 9.73
CA ILE A 372 -24.26 11.33 10.54
C ILE A 372 -24.21 9.95 9.90
N SER A 373 -23.83 8.94 10.66
CA SER A 373 -23.79 7.55 10.22
C SER A 373 -24.64 6.70 11.14
N VAL A 374 -25.44 5.80 10.57
CA VAL A 374 -26.28 4.87 11.34
C VAL A 374 -25.99 3.46 10.86
N PHE A 375 -25.50 2.63 11.78
CA PHE A 375 -25.27 1.22 11.56
C PHE A 375 -26.39 0.43 12.26
N ALA A 376 -27.00 -0.51 11.54
CA ALA A 376 -27.99 -1.42 12.09
C ALA A 376 -27.47 -2.85 12.04
N GLY A 377 -27.32 -3.48 13.21
CA GLY A 377 -26.94 -4.89 13.34
C GLY A 377 -28.06 -5.71 13.97
N LEU A 378 -28.08 -7.00 13.68
CA LEU A 378 -28.93 -7.94 14.42
C LEU A 378 -28.42 -8.00 15.87
N GLY A 379 -29.30 -7.70 16.83
CA GLY A 379 -28.95 -7.80 18.25
C GLY A 379 -28.68 -9.26 18.61
N LYS A 380 -27.55 -9.54 19.29
CA LYS A 380 -27.47 -10.75 20.11
C LYS A 380 -28.41 -10.52 21.28
N ASP A 381 -29.51 -11.27 21.33
CA ASP A 381 -30.31 -11.39 22.55
C ASP A 381 -29.36 -11.76 23.70
N LEU A 382 -29.38 -10.94 24.75
CA LEU A 382 -28.59 -11.10 25.98
C LEU A 382 -28.97 -12.35 26.78
#